data_AF-A0A536ZX79-F1
#
_entry.id   AF-A0A536ZX79-F1
#
_cell.length_a   1.000
_cell.length_b   1.000
_cell.length_c   1.000
_cell.angle_alpha   90.00
_cell.angle_beta   90.00
_cell.angle_gamma   90.00
#
_symmetry.space_group_name_H-M   'P 1'
#
loop_
_entity.id
_entity.type
_entity.pdbx_description
1 polymer ?
#
loop_
_entity_poly.entity_id
_entity_poly.type
_entity_poly.pdbx_seq_one_letter_code
_entity_poly.pdbx_strand_id
1 'polypeptide(L)'
;LLLLAAFVAIYVRVTPYREFVLIRGGNIAAAISLTGALIGFVLPLASAIAHSVNPVDMVAWGAIALVVQLIVYAAVSRLVPHFREAIEAGRAAPATLLAALAVSVGILNAACLTY
;
A
#
# COMPACT_ATOMS: atom_id res chain seq x y z
N LEU A 1 7.04 -9.51 9.98
CA LEU A 1 6.09 -10.43 9.32
C LEU A 1 4.65 -10.23 9.78
N LEU A 2 4.34 -10.29 11.08
CA LEU A 2 2.96 -10.08 11.58
C LEU A 2 2.34 -8.74 11.13
N LEU A 3 3.11 -7.64 11.22
CA LEU A 3 2.66 -6.31 10.75
C LEU A 3 2.38 -6.28 9.24
N LEU A 4 3.17 -7.00 8.44
CA LEU A 4 2.96 -7.10 7.00
C LEU A 4 1.72 -7.92 6.66
N ALA A 5 1.50 -9.04 7.36
CA ALA A 5 0.27 -9.83 7.22
C ALA A 5 -0.97 -9.02 7.64
N ALA A 6 -0.87 -8.25 8.74
CA ALA A 6 -1.92 -7.35 9.19
C ALA A 6 -2.19 -6.24 8.16
N PHE A 7 -1.15 -5.62 7.61
CA PHE A 7 -1.26 -4.65 6.53
C PHE A 7 -2.04 -5.22 5.34
N VAL A 8 -1.63 -6.38 4.82
CA VAL A 8 -2.33 -7.01 3.68
C VAL A 8 -3.78 -7.31 4.04
N ALA A 9 -4.04 -7.86 5.22
CA ALA A 9 -5.40 -8.22 5.65
C ALA A 9 -6.32 -7.00 5.87
N ILE A 10 -5.77 -5.86 6.28
CA ILE A 10 -6.52 -4.61 6.44
C ILE A 10 -6.70 -3.95 5.07
N TYR A 11 -5.62 -3.80 4.32
CA TYR A 11 -5.61 -3.16 3.00
C TYR A 11 -6.63 -3.82 2.07
N VAL A 12 -6.58 -5.15 1.93
CA VAL A 12 -7.50 -5.94 1.07
C VAL A 12 -8.96 -5.90 1.55
N ARG A 13 -9.22 -5.57 2.82
CA ARG A 13 -10.58 -5.37 3.33
C ARG A 13 -11.11 -3.96 3.11
N VAL A 14 -10.22 -2.97 3.08
CA VAL A 14 -10.57 -1.56 2.85
C VAL A 14 -10.71 -1.29 1.35
N THR A 15 -9.90 -1.94 0.51
CA THR A 15 -10.06 -1.88 -0.95
C THR A 15 -11.36 -2.58 -1.36
N PRO A 16 -12.20 -1.95 -2.21
CA PRO A 16 -13.53 -2.43 -2.55
C PRO A 16 -13.54 -3.54 -3.60
N TYR A 17 -12.37 -3.97 -4.10
CA TYR A 17 -12.23 -5.02 -5.12
C TYR A 17 -11.43 -6.22 -4.58
N ARG A 18 -11.80 -7.42 -5.05
CA ARG A 18 -11.19 -8.68 -4.57
C ARG A 18 -9.82 -8.92 -5.21
N GLU A 19 -8.80 -8.20 -4.75
CA GLU A 19 -7.44 -8.22 -5.31
C GLU A 19 -6.93 -9.64 -5.61
N PHE A 20 -7.00 -10.56 -4.65
CA PHE A 20 -6.53 -11.94 -4.86
C PHE A 20 -7.32 -12.72 -5.90
N VAL A 21 -8.62 -12.46 -6.05
CA VAL A 21 -9.45 -13.10 -7.09
C VAL A 21 -9.06 -12.58 -8.46
N LEU A 22 -8.89 -11.25 -8.58
CA LEU A 22 -8.46 -10.59 -9.81
C LEU A 22 -7.05 -11.02 -10.24
N ILE A 23 -6.10 -11.08 -9.29
CA ILE A 23 -4.73 -11.54 -9.55
C ILE A 23 -4.72 -12.99 -10.03
N ARG A 24 -5.51 -13.87 -9.40
CA ARG A 24 -5.66 -15.27 -9.86
C ARG A 24 -6.29 -15.38 -11.25
N GLY A 25 -7.14 -14.41 -11.62
CA GLY A 25 -7.69 -14.28 -12.97
C GLY A 25 -6.74 -13.67 -14.00
N GLY A 26 -5.48 -13.39 -13.65
CA GLY A 26 -4.49 -12.81 -14.56
C GLY A 26 -4.55 -11.29 -14.68
N ASN A 27 -5.27 -10.60 -13.79
CA ASN A 27 -5.38 -9.15 -13.82
C ASN A 27 -4.08 -8.48 -13.32
N ILE A 28 -3.30 -7.96 -14.26
CA ILE A 28 -2.02 -7.28 -13.99
C ILE A 28 -2.24 -5.98 -13.20
N ALA A 29 -3.33 -5.25 -13.44
CA ALA A 29 -3.61 -4.00 -12.73
C ALA A 29 -3.80 -4.22 -11.23
N ALA A 30 -4.55 -5.25 -10.84
CA ALA A 30 -4.70 -5.64 -9.44
C ALA A 30 -3.36 -6.05 -8.80
N ALA A 31 -2.50 -6.77 -9.56
CA ALA A 31 -1.18 -7.15 -9.08
C ALA A 31 -0.27 -5.92 -8.86
N ILE A 32 -0.24 -4.98 -9.80
CA ILE A 32 0.56 -3.75 -9.70
C ILE A 32 0.10 -2.90 -8.51
N SER A 33 -1.21 -2.70 -8.37
CA SER A 33 -1.80 -1.96 -7.25
C SER A 33 -1.36 -2.53 -5.89
N LEU A 34 -1.56 -3.84 -5.70
CA LEU A 34 -1.27 -4.51 -4.43
C LEU A 34 0.23 -4.51 -4.11
N THR A 35 1.07 -4.82 -5.11
CA THR A 35 2.53 -4.85 -4.94
C THR A 35 3.11 -3.46 -4.68
N GLY A 36 2.60 -2.42 -5.34
CA GLY A 36 2.99 -1.03 -5.08
C GLY A 36 2.67 -0.59 -3.65
N ALA A 37 1.46 -0.89 -3.17
CA ALA A 37 1.05 -0.61 -1.80
C ALA A 37 1.89 -1.39 -0.78
N LEU A 38 2.19 -2.66 -1.06
CA LEU A 38 3.08 -3.50 -0.24
C LEU A 38 4.48 -2.91 -0.13
N ILE A 39 5.11 -2.55 -1.25
CA ILE A 39 6.45 -1.96 -1.26
C ILE A 39 6.43 -0.62 -0.51
N GLY A 40 5.44 0.23 -0.79
CA GLY A 40 5.27 1.51 -0.12
C GLY A 40 5.08 1.38 1.40
N PHE A 41 4.50 0.29 1.89
CA PHE A 41 4.38 0.01 3.32
C PHE A 41 5.67 -0.54 3.94
N VAL A 42 6.37 -1.43 3.23
CA VAL A 42 7.57 -2.10 3.74
C VAL A 42 8.71 -1.10 3.96
N LEU A 43 8.83 -0.06 3.14
CA LEU A 43 9.90 0.93 3.25
C LEU A 43 9.93 1.66 4.61
N PRO A 44 8.85 2.34 5.06
CA PRO A 44 8.83 2.99 6.37
C PRO A 44 8.88 1.96 7.50
N LEU A 45 8.29 0.77 7.32
CA LEU A 45 8.38 -0.29 8.32
C LEU A 45 9.83 -0.79 8.50
N ALA A 46 10.59 -0.92 7.41
CA ALA A 46 11.99 -1.32 7.45
C ALA A 46 12.85 -0.24 8.12
N SER A 47 12.60 1.04 7.81
CA SER A 47 13.25 2.16 8.50
C SER A 47 12.92 2.16 9.99
N ALA A 48 11.65 1.94 10.36
CA ALA A 48 11.25 1.80 11.75
C ALA A 48 11.97 0.62 12.43
N ILE A 49 12.04 -0.55 11.81
CA ILE A 49 12.75 -1.72 12.38
C ILE A 49 14.24 -1.41 12.60
N ALA A 50 14.88 -0.69 11.68
CA ALA A 50 16.30 -0.36 11.77
C ALA A 50 16.62 0.60 12.94
N HIS A 51 15.68 1.49 13.30
CA HIS A 51 15.89 2.52 14.33
C HIS A 51 15.13 2.25 15.66
N SER A 52 14.19 1.29 15.68
CA SER A 52 13.36 1.02 16.87
C SER A 52 13.99 -0.03 17.78
N VAL A 53 14.36 0.36 18.99
CA VAL A 53 14.81 -0.56 20.06
C VAL A 53 13.62 -1.27 20.74
N ASN A 54 12.40 -0.72 20.61
CA ASN A 54 11.19 -1.21 21.28
C ASN A 54 10.11 -1.71 20.28
N PRO A 55 9.54 -2.92 20.46
CA PRO A 55 8.47 -3.44 19.62
C PRO A 55 7.20 -2.57 19.58
N VAL A 56 6.94 -1.77 20.63
CA VAL A 56 5.77 -0.86 20.66
C VAL A 56 5.89 0.26 19.63
N ASP A 57 7.08 0.85 19.52
CA ASP A 57 7.35 1.93 18.55
C ASP A 57 7.25 1.41 17.11
N MET A 58 7.73 0.18 16.88
CA MET A 58 7.60 -0.49 15.59
C MET A 58 6.12 -0.67 15.18
N VAL A 59 5.25 -1.04 16.13
CA VAL A 59 3.81 -1.18 15.86
C VAL A 59 3.17 0.18 15.58
N ALA A 60 3.53 1.21 16.34
CA ALA A 60 3.03 2.57 16.12
C ALA A 60 3.40 3.09 14.72
N TRP A 61 4.66 2.93 14.30
CA TRP A 61 5.10 3.31 12.97
C TRP A 61 4.49 2.47 11.85
N GLY A 62 4.30 1.17 12.10
CA GLY A 62 3.54 0.30 11.19
C GLY A 62 2.09 0.80 11.01
N ALA A 63 1.44 1.23 12.09
CA ALA A 63 0.09 1.78 12.02
C ALA A 63 0.05 3.10 11.22
N ILE A 64 1.02 4.00 11.44
CA ILE A 64 1.14 5.25 10.69
C ILE A 64 1.37 4.96 9.20
N ALA A 65 2.29 4.06 8.86
CA ALA A 65 2.57 3.67 7.49
C ALA A 65 1.32 3.09 6.79
N LEU A 66 0.54 2.25 7.49
CA LEU A 66 -0.71 1.72 6.98
C LEU A 66 -1.73 2.84 6.71
N VAL A 67 -1.93 3.76 7.66
CA VAL A 67 -2.86 4.89 7.49
C VAL A 67 -2.46 5.75 6.29
N VAL A 68 -1.17 6.04 6.13
CA VAL A 68 -0.65 6.81 5.00
C VAL A 68 -0.94 6.09 3.67
N GLN A 69 -0.73 4.77 3.58
CA GLN A 69 -1.05 4.01 2.37
C GLN A 69 -2.56 4.02 2.04
N LEU A 70 -3.42 3.95 3.05
CA LEU A 70 -4.87 4.07 2.86
C LEU A 70 -5.27 5.48 2.39
N ILE A 71 -4.61 6.52 2.88
CA ILE A 71 -4.82 7.89 2.43
C ILE A 71 -4.40 8.04 0.97
N VAL A 72 -3.25 7.51 0.57
CA VAL A 72 -2.80 7.53 -0.83
C VAL A 72 -3.80 6.81 -1.74
N TYR A 73 -4.26 5.63 -1.35
CA TYR A 73 -5.31 4.91 -2.06
C TYR A 73 -6.60 5.74 -2.17
N ALA A 74 -7.06 6.34 -1.07
CA ALA A 74 -8.27 7.16 -1.04
C ALA A 74 -8.14 8.43 -1.88
N ALA A 75 -6.96 9.02 -1.96
CA ALA A 75 -6.68 10.18 -2.80
C ALA A 75 -6.73 9.80 -4.29
N VAL A 76 -6.00 8.74 -4.68
CA VAL A 76 -5.95 8.28 -6.08
C VAL A 76 -7.32 7.80 -6.55
N SER A 77 -8.03 7.03 -5.74
CA SER A 77 -9.36 6.53 -6.08
C SER A 77 -10.42 7.64 -6.20
N ARG A 78 -10.22 8.81 -5.56
CA ARG A 78 -11.06 10.00 -5.77
C ARG A 78 -10.64 10.84 -6.98
N LEU A 79 -9.34 10.92 -7.25
CA LEU A 79 -8.80 11.68 -8.40
C LEU A 79 -9.08 10.98 -9.73
N VAL A 80 -9.08 9.64 -9.73
CA VAL A 80 -9.33 8.84 -10.93
C VAL A 80 -10.79 8.38 -10.95
N PRO A 81 -11.63 8.91 -11.85
CA PRO A 81 -13.02 8.48 -11.96
C PRO A 81 -13.08 7.01 -12.38
N HIS A 82 -14.05 6.27 -11.83
CA HIS A 82 -14.23 4.83 -12.08
C HIS A 82 -12.98 3.98 -11.78
N PHE A 83 -12.14 4.39 -10.82
CA PHE A 83 -10.89 3.70 -10.48
C PHE A 83 -11.08 2.19 -10.26
N ARG A 84 -12.12 1.82 -9.49
CA ARG A 84 -12.45 0.42 -9.23
C ARG A 84 -12.70 -0.37 -10.51
N GLU A 85 -13.58 0.14 -11.38
CA GLU A 85 -13.90 -0.50 -12.65
C GLU A 85 -12.68 -0.58 -13.56
N ALA A 86 -11.80 0.42 -13.53
CA ALA A 86 -10.57 0.42 -14.29
C ALA A 86 -9.60 -0.69 -13.82
N ILE A 87 -9.48 -0.90 -12.50
CA ILE A 87 -8.72 -2.02 -11.96
C ILE A 87 -9.39 -3.35 -12.31
N GLU A 88 -10.70 -3.47 -12.16
CA GLU A 88 -11.45 -4.70 -12.51
C GLU A 88 -11.31 -5.06 -13.99
N ALA A 89 -11.29 -4.05 -14.87
CA ALA A 89 -11.05 -4.19 -16.32
C ALA A 89 -9.58 -4.42 -16.70
N GLY A 90 -8.66 -4.50 -15.73
CA GLY A 90 -7.25 -4.80 -15.98
C GLY A 90 -6.45 -3.64 -16.57
N ARG A 91 -6.93 -2.39 -16.43
CA ARG A 91 -6.20 -1.22 -16.93
C ARG A 91 -4.99 -0.95 -16.06
N ALA A 92 -3.80 -1.18 -16.61
CA ALA A 92 -2.55 -1.02 -15.88
C ALA A 92 -2.23 0.45 -15.51
N ALA A 93 -2.63 1.43 -16.33
CA ALA A 93 -2.29 2.85 -16.11
C ALA A 93 -2.75 3.42 -14.74
N PRO A 94 -4.01 3.28 -14.31
CA PRO A 94 -4.42 3.73 -12.98
C PRO A 94 -3.74 2.93 -11.86
N ALA A 95 -3.48 1.64 -12.07
CA ALA A 95 -2.77 0.81 -11.10
C ALA A 95 -1.30 1.24 -10.93
N THR A 96 -0.60 1.53 -12.02
CA THR A 96 0.80 1.98 -11.97
C THR A 96 0.91 3.35 -11.31
N LEU A 97 -0.04 4.26 -11.55
CA LEU A 97 -0.09 5.55 -10.87
C LEU A 97 -0.28 5.39 -9.36
N LEU A 98 -1.22 4.53 -8.93
CA LEU A 98 -1.40 4.21 -7.51
C LEU A 98 -0.12 3.61 -6.92
N ALA A 99 0.48 2.63 -7.60
CA ALA A 99 1.69 1.95 -7.15
C ALA A 99 2.87 2.92 -7.02
N ALA A 100 3.08 3.80 -8.00
CA ALA A 100 4.15 4.79 -7.98
C ALA A 100 3.97 5.76 -6.81
N LEU A 101 2.76 6.30 -6.61
CA LEU A 101 2.48 7.21 -5.50
C LEU A 101 2.62 6.52 -4.14
N ALA A 102 2.12 5.29 -4.01
CA ALA A 102 2.27 4.49 -2.80
C ALA A 102 3.75 4.29 -2.43
N VAL A 103 4.59 3.95 -3.41
CA VAL A 103 6.03 3.78 -3.20
C VAL A 103 6.69 5.12 -2.87
N SER A 104 6.44 6.19 -3.63
CA SER A 104 7.03 7.51 -3.38
C SER A 104 6.70 8.03 -1.98
N VAL A 105 5.45 7.94 -1.56
CA VAL A 105 5.03 8.34 -0.21
C VAL A 105 5.62 7.42 0.86
N GLY A 106 5.74 6.13 0.58
CA GLY A 106 6.45 5.18 1.43
C GLY A 106 7.91 5.56 1.67
N ILE A 107 8.64 5.92 0.60
CA ILE A 107 10.03 6.40 0.69
C ILE A 107 10.10 7.68 1.53
N LEU A 108 9.22 8.65 1.29
CA LEU A 108 9.19 9.89 2.06
C LEU A 108 8.95 9.62 3.55
N ASN A 109 7.99 8.75 3.87
CA ASN A 109 7.71 8.37 5.25
C ASN A 109 8.92 7.64 5.88
N ALA A 110 9.63 6.79 5.12
CA ALA A 110 10.84 6.12 5.56
C ALA A 110 12.01 7.09 5.81
N ALA A 111 12.14 8.15 5.00
CA ALA A 111 13.18 9.16 5.14
C ALA A 111 12.95 10.05 6.36
N CYS A 112 11.69 10.36 6.68
CA CYS A 112 11.33 11.10 7.89
C CYS A 112 11.61 10.33 9.18
N LEU A 113 11.93 9.04 9.12
CA LEU A 113 12.24 8.18 10.26
C LEU A 113 13.73 8.13 10.61
N THR A 114 14.59 8.58 9.70
CA THR A 114 16.04 8.56 9.88
C THR A 114 16.44 9.76 10.74
N TYR A 115 16.66 9.53 12.05
CA TYR A 115 17.22 10.50 13.01
C TYR A 115 18.42 9.90 13.73
#